data_AF-A0A6B3LSY3-F1
#
_entry.id   AF-A0A6B3LSY3-F1
#
_cell.length_a   1.000
_cell.length_b   1.000
_cell.length_c   1.000
_cell.angle_alpha   90.00
_cell.angle_beta   90.00
_cell.angle_gamma   90.00
#
_symmetry.space_group_name_H-M   'P 1'
#
loop_
_entity.id
_entity.type
_entity.pdbx_description
1 polymer ?
#
loop_
_entity_poly.entity_id
_entity_poly.type
_entity_poly.pdbx_seq_one_letter_code
_entity_poly.pdbx_strand_id
1 'polypeptide(L)'
;MASNLMTKRPSAPKANTVRPKPEQEAPKPKRRKGFSIFGLLSKYTNVDALFEEGVPLKYLPRILFLTLLTLFYIGNNHYATKTIRKIDKVKIETEDLRADYTTLKSDYMGASKQSEVARNVAPLGLEESSTPPYQVIVPADEY
;
A
#
# COMPACT_ATOMS: atom_id res chain seq x y z
N MET A 1 2.89 -81.34 -6.73
CA MET A 1 3.36 -81.18 -5.34
C MET A 1 3.09 -79.74 -4.91
N ALA A 2 2.62 -79.57 -3.67
CA ALA A 2 2.19 -78.32 -3.02
C ALA A 2 3.23 -77.17 -3.14
N SER A 3 2.88 -75.89 -3.02
CA SER A 3 2.20 -75.30 -1.85
C SER A 3 1.90 -73.80 -2.05
N ASN A 4 0.91 -73.37 -1.26
CA ASN A 4 0.31 -72.04 -1.15
C ASN A 4 1.28 -70.87 -0.97
N LEU A 5 0.84 -69.67 -1.36
CA LEU A 5 0.71 -68.49 -0.47
C LEU A 5 0.07 -67.32 -1.26
N MET A 6 -1.24 -67.41 -1.51
CA MET A 6 -2.05 -66.25 -1.87
C MET A 6 -2.22 -65.36 -0.63
N THR A 7 -1.61 -64.18 -0.68
CA THR A 7 -1.73 -63.13 0.34
C THR A 7 -3.17 -62.64 0.43
N LYS A 8 -3.90 -63.13 1.43
CA LYS A 8 -5.28 -62.75 1.74
C LYS A 8 -5.30 -61.30 2.24
N ARG A 9 -6.00 -60.41 1.54
CA ARG A 9 -6.28 -59.03 1.99
C ARG A 9 -7.10 -59.06 3.29
N PRO A 10 -6.79 -58.25 4.32
CA PRO A 10 -7.65 -58.15 5.49
C PRO A 10 -8.95 -57.41 5.14
N SER A 11 -10.06 -58.07 5.42
CA SER A 11 -11.44 -57.57 5.31
C SER A 11 -11.72 -56.52 6.38
N ALA A 12 -12.34 -55.41 5.99
CA ALA A 12 -12.81 -54.36 6.89
C ALA A 12 -13.86 -54.91 7.88
N PRO A 13 -13.76 -54.62 9.20
CA PRO A 13 -14.84 -54.93 10.12
C PRO A 13 -15.99 -53.92 9.95
N LYS A 14 -17.17 -54.46 9.63
CA LYS A 14 -18.46 -53.77 9.72
C LYS A 14 -18.91 -53.76 11.18
N ALA A 15 -19.14 -52.55 11.71
CA ALA A 15 -20.13 -52.18 12.73
C ALA A 15 -19.53 -51.10 13.66
N ASN A 16 -19.96 -49.86 13.47
CA ASN A 16 -19.67 -48.75 14.36
C ASN A 16 -20.95 -48.48 15.19
N THR A 17 -21.10 -49.18 16.31
CA THR A 17 -22.25 -49.05 17.23
C THR A 17 -21.84 -48.39 18.54
N VAL A 18 -21.10 -47.30 18.46
CA VAL A 18 -21.03 -46.33 19.55
C VAL A 18 -21.87 -45.13 19.13
N ARG A 19 -23.09 -45.02 19.68
CA ARG A 19 -23.83 -43.75 19.64
C ARG A 19 -22.95 -42.70 20.32
N PRO A 20 -22.51 -41.63 19.64
CA PRO A 20 -21.98 -40.49 20.36
C PRO A 20 -23.12 -39.96 21.24
N LYS A 21 -22.89 -40.02 22.55
CA LYS A 21 -23.69 -39.32 23.56
C LYS A 21 -23.86 -37.87 23.08
N PRO A 22 -25.06 -37.27 23.11
CA PRO A 22 -25.22 -35.90 22.65
C PRO A 22 -24.23 -35.01 23.39
N GLU A 23 -23.23 -34.54 22.66
CA GLU A 23 -22.26 -33.56 23.10
C GLU A 23 -23.11 -32.38 23.60
N GLN A 24 -23.09 -32.15 24.91
CA GLN A 24 -23.62 -30.91 25.47
C GLN A 24 -22.95 -29.78 24.70
N GLU A 25 -23.73 -28.96 23.99
CA GLU A 25 -23.22 -27.82 23.26
C GLU A 25 -22.35 -26.99 24.22
N ALA A 26 -21.04 -27.00 23.98
CA ALA A 26 -20.10 -26.17 24.71
C ALA A 26 -20.62 -24.72 24.68
N PRO A 27 -20.64 -23.99 25.81
CA PRO A 27 -21.10 -22.62 25.83
C PRO A 27 -20.24 -21.81 24.85
N LYS A 28 -20.86 -21.31 23.77
CA LYS A 28 -20.19 -20.53 22.72
C LYS A 28 -19.31 -19.46 23.39
N PRO A 29 -18.05 -19.29 22.96
CA PRO A 29 -17.12 -18.37 23.61
C PRO A 29 -17.75 -16.98 23.63
N LYS A 30 -18.00 -16.45 24.83
CA LYS A 30 -18.51 -15.09 25.02
C LYS A 30 -17.55 -14.14 24.32
N ARG A 31 -17.99 -13.55 23.22
CA ARG A 31 -17.23 -12.58 22.44
C ARG A 31 -16.65 -11.55 23.39
N ARG A 32 -15.32 -11.41 23.42
CA ARG A 32 -14.65 -10.36 24.19
C ARG A 32 -15.21 -9.03 23.73
N LYS A 33 -16.04 -8.39 24.56
CA LYS A 33 -16.50 -7.02 24.32
C LYS A 33 -15.26 -6.14 24.34
N GLY A 34 -14.75 -5.80 23.15
CA GLY A 34 -13.80 -4.72 23.00
C GLY A 34 -14.35 -3.45 23.66
N PHE A 35 -13.44 -2.57 24.07
CA PHE A 35 -13.70 -1.34 24.81
C PHE A 35 -15.09 -0.75 24.49
N SER A 36 -16.06 -1.02 25.36
CA SER A 36 -17.46 -0.72 25.11
C SER A 36 -17.71 0.73 25.46
N ILE A 37 -17.31 1.64 24.56
CA ILE A 37 -17.44 3.10 24.71
C ILE A 37 -18.90 3.47 25.05
N PHE A 38 -19.86 2.78 24.43
CA PHE A 38 -21.29 2.90 24.76
C PHE A 38 -21.64 2.48 26.19
N GLY A 39 -21.01 1.43 26.70
CA GLY A 39 -21.25 0.93 28.07
C GLY A 39 -20.61 1.79 29.16
N LEU A 40 -19.52 2.50 28.85
CA LEU A 40 -18.96 3.51 29.77
C LEU A 40 -19.80 4.78 29.77
N LEU A 41 -20.30 5.18 28.60
CA LEU A 41 -21.20 6.33 28.48
C LEU A 41 -22.51 6.10 29.23
N SER A 42 -23.14 4.92 29.07
CA SER A 42 -24.39 4.60 29.78
C SER A 42 -24.22 4.48 31.30
N LYS A 43 -23.00 4.19 31.78
CA LYS A 43 -22.71 4.13 33.22
C LYS A 43 -22.58 5.52 33.86
N TYR A 44 -22.08 6.50 33.11
CA TYR A 44 -21.88 7.87 33.60
C TYR A 44 -23.05 8.81 33.31
N THR A 45 -23.76 8.56 32.22
CA THR A 45 -24.96 9.28 31.83
C THR A 45 -26.11 8.29 31.88
N ASN A 46 -27.09 8.51 32.75
CA ASN A 46 -28.32 7.70 32.83
C ASN A 46 -29.17 7.92 31.57
N VAL A 47 -28.64 7.49 30.42
CA VAL A 47 -29.25 7.63 29.10
C VAL A 47 -30.59 6.93 29.08
N ASP A 48 -30.72 5.76 29.72
CA ASP A 48 -31.96 5.00 29.77
C ASP A 48 -33.10 5.80 30.44
N ALA A 49 -32.84 6.45 31.58
CA ALA A 49 -33.81 7.33 32.24
C ALA A 49 -34.15 8.58 31.41
N LEU A 50 -33.15 9.16 30.73
CA LEU A 50 -33.33 10.31 29.82
C LEU A 50 -34.14 9.97 28.55
N PHE A 51 -34.12 8.71 28.11
CA PHE A 51 -34.90 8.23 26.97
C PHE A 51 -36.32 7.81 27.38
N GLU A 52 -36.52 7.31 28.60
CA GLU A 52 -37.86 6.97 29.13
C GLU A 52 -38.69 8.21 29.49
N GLU A 53 -38.11 9.24 30.11
CA GLU A 53 -38.80 10.51 30.42
C GLU A 53 -38.85 11.48 29.22
N GLY A 54 -38.15 11.16 28.13
CA GLY A 54 -38.03 11.99 26.95
C GLY A 54 -36.94 13.05 27.05
N VAL A 55 -36.14 13.18 25.99
CA VAL A 55 -35.00 14.11 25.96
C VAL A 55 -35.49 15.56 26.10
N PRO A 56 -35.03 16.34 27.08
CA PRO A 56 -35.46 17.72 27.23
C PRO A 56 -35.05 18.54 26.00
N LEU A 57 -36.03 19.24 25.41
CA LEU A 57 -35.85 20.03 24.17
C LEU A 57 -34.73 21.08 24.25
N LYS A 58 -34.35 21.49 25.47
CA LYS A 58 -33.25 22.44 25.73
C LYS A 58 -31.86 21.89 25.36
N TYR A 59 -31.65 20.58 25.43
CA TYR A 59 -30.35 19.95 25.13
C TYR A 59 -30.24 19.45 23.69
N LEU A 60 -31.39 19.28 23.02
CA LEU A 60 -31.48 18.83 21.64
C LEU A 60 -30.58 19.59 20.65
N PRO A 61 -30.56 20.95 20.63
CA PRO A 61 -29.69 21.67 19.69
C PRO A 61 -28.19 21.47 19.97
N ARG A 62 -27.81 21.26 21.24
CA ARG A 62 -26.40 21.06 21.64
C ARG A 62 -25.90 19.67 21.26
N ILE A 63 -26.74 18.64 21.41
CA ILE A 63 -26.42 17.27 20.98
C ILE A 63 -26.34 17.23 19.45
N LEU A 64 -27.27 17.85 18.74
CA LEU A 64 -27.27 17.91 17.28
C LEU A 64 -26.02 18.60 16.74
N PHE A 65 -25.56 19.67 17.40
CA PHE A 65 -24.30 20.31 17.05
C PHE A 65 -23.10 19.35 17.19
N LEU A 66 -23.01 18.60 18.29
CA LEU A 66 -21.93 17.63 18.52
C LEU A 66 -21.98 16.46 17.54
N THR A 67 -23.18 15.96 17.20
CA THR A 67 -23.31 14.88 16.21
C THR A 67 -22.90 15.36 14.82
N LEU A 68 -23.26 16.59 14.43
CA LEU A 68 -22.81 17.20 13.18
C LEU A 68 -21.28 17.31 13.14
N LEU A 69 -20.66 17.82 14.21
CA LEU A 69 -19.20 17.95 14.31
C LEU A 69 -18.52 16.57 14.21
N THR A 70 -19.09 15.55 14.85
CA THR A 70 -18.60 14.17 14.78
C THR A 70 -18.70 13.60 13.37
N LEU A 71 -19.83 13.81 12.68
CA LEU A 71 -20.03 13.38 11.30
C LEU A 71 -19.07 14.10 10.35
N PHE A 72 -18.88 15.40 10.53
CA PHE A 72 -17.91 16.20 9.78
C PHE A 72 -16.49 15.67 9.98
N TYR A 73 -16.11 15.33 11.21
CA TYR A 73 -14.81 14.75 11.51
C TYR A 73 -14.58 13.40 10.80
N ILE A 74 -15.55 12.49 10.90
CA ILE A 74 -15.48 11.18 10.22
C ILE A 74 -15.37 11.36 8.70
N GLY A 75 -16.16 12.29 8.15
CA GLY A 75 -16.11 12.66 6.73
C GLY A 75 -14.71 13.13 6.33
N ASN A 76 -14.16 14.12 7.02
CA ASN A 76 -12.81 14.65 6.75
C ASN A 76 -11.74 13.57 6.87
N ASN A 77 -11.81 12.71 7.88
CA ASN A 77 -10.87 11.60 8.06
C ASN A 77 -10.88 10.63 6.85
N HIS A 78 -12.05 10.35 6.28
CA HIS A 78 -12.16 9.53 5.09
C HIS A 78 -11.50 10.19 3.86
N TYR A 79 -11.68 11.50 3.70
CA TYR A 79 -10.99 12.26 2.64
C TYR A 79 -9.47 12.28 2.84
N ALA A 80 -9.00 12.51 4.07
CA ALA A 80 -7.58 12.52 4.40
C ALA A 80 -6.91 11.19 4.03
N THR A 81 -7.55 10.06 4.34
CA THR A 81 -7.01 8.73 3.99
C THR A 81 -6.87 8.55 2.48
N LYS A 82 -7.83 9.03 1.67
CA LYS A 82 -7.73 8.98 0.22
C LYS A 82 -6.62 9.88 -0.30
N THR A 83 -6.48 11.08 0.26
CA THR A 83 -5.46 12.04 -0.15
C THR A 83 -4.06 11.54 0.17
N ILE A 84 -3.83 10.97 1.36
CA ILE A 84 -2.54 10.37 1.74
C ILE A 84 -2.13 9.30 0.74
N ARG A 85 -3.03 8.37 0.39
CA ARG A 85 -2.74 7.33 -0.62
C ARG A 85 -2.41 7.90 -2.00
N LYS A 86 -3.01 9.02 -2.40
CA LYS A 86 -2.69 9.68 -3.66
C LYS A 86 -1.30 10.31 -3.61
N ILE A 87 -0.97 10.98 -2.50
CA ILE A 87 0.34 11.57 -2.27
C ILE A 87 1.43 10.50 -2.36
N ASP A 88 1.24 9.36 -1.70
CA ASP A 88 2.21 8.26 -1.72
C ASP A 88 2.45 7.74 -3.14
N LYS A 89 1.38 7.56 -3.93
CA LYS A 89 1.49 7.12 -5.33
C LYS A 89 2.27 8.11 -6.19
N VAL A 90 1.88 9.38 -6.15
CA VAL A 90 2.52 10.44 -6.93
C VAL A 90 4.00 10.61 -6.53
N LYS A 91 4.32 10.44 -5.24
CA LYS A 91 5.69 10.46 -4.77
C LYS A 91 6.53 9.34 -5.38
N ILE A 92 6.01 8.10 -5.37
CA ILE A 92 6.68 6.95 -5.99
C ILE A 92 6.90 7.21 -7.49
N GLU A 93 5.87 7.64 -8.21
CA GLU A 93 5.97 7.96 -9.64
C GLU A 93 7.04 9.03 -9.94
N THR A 94 7.17 10.02 -9.06
CA THR A 94 8.19 11.08 -9.21
C THR A 94 9.61 10.56 -8.90
N GLU A 95 9.75 9.68 -7.92
CA GLU A 95 11.02 9.04 -7.59
C GLU A 95 11.49 8.11 -8.71
N ASP A 96 10.59 7.31 -9.28
CA ASP A 96 10.85 6.44 -10.43
C ASP A 96 11.29 7.27 -11.65
N LEU A 97 10.52 8.31 -11.99
CA LEU A 97 10.87 9.18 -13.13
C LEU A 97 12.21 9.88 -12.95
N ARG A 98 12.57 10.24 -11.71
CA ARG A 98 13.87 10.82 -11.38
C ARG A 98 15.00 9.81 -11.56
N ALA A 99 14.79 8.55 -11.19
CA ALA A 99 15.76 7.48 -11.39
C ALA A 99 15.99 7.22 -12.88
N ASP A 100 14.92 7.16 -13.68
CA ASP A 100 14.98 7.00 -15.14
C ASP A 100 15.74 8.15 -15.80
N TYR A 101 15.41 9.39 -15.47
CA TYR A 101 16.12 10.56 -15.98
C TYR A 101 17.61 10.51 -15.64
N THR A 102 17.95 10.15 -14.41
CA THR A 102 19.35 10.10 -13.96
C THR A 102 20.14 9.02 -14.71
N THR A 103 19.50 7.88 -14.96
CA THR A 103 20.08 6.77 -15.73
C THR A 103 20.29 7.18 -17.18
N LEU A 104 19.24 7.68 -17.84
CA LEU A 104 19.30 8.13 -19.24
C LEU A 104 20.31 9.27 -19.43
N LYS A 105 20.39 10.20 -18.47
CA LYS A 105 21.39 11.28 -18.49
C LYS A 105 22.81 10.71 -18.39
N SER A 106 23.04 9.72 -17.54
CA SER A 106 24.35 9.07 -17.41
C SER A 106 24.75 8.37 -18.71
N ASP A 107 23.83 7.67 -19.35
CA ASP A 107 24.05 7.01 -20.65
C ASP A 107 24.34 8.03 -21.76
N TYR A 108 23.54 9.11 -21.83
CA TYR A 108 23.76 10.21 -22.75
C TYR A 108 25.13 10.87 -22.54
N MET A 109 25.50 11.14 -21.29
CA MET A 109 26.82 11.69 -20.97
C MET A 109 27.93 10.75 -21.42
N GLY A 110 27.77 9.44 -21.19
CA GLY A 110 28.69 8.40 -21.68
C GLY A 110 28.86 8.45 -23.19
N ALA A 111 27.77 8.41 -23.94
CA ALA A 111 27.76 8.48 -25.40
C ALA A 111 28.31 9.81 -25.95
N SER A 112 28.11 10.92 -25.22
CA SER A 112 28.60 12.25 -25.59
C SER A 112 30.09 12.48 -25.29
N LYS A 113 30.78 11.54 -24.62
CA LYS A 113 32.22 11.66 -24.34
C LYS A 113 32.98 11.71 -25.66
N GLN A 114 33.95 12.63 -25.76
CA GLN A 114 34.78 12.81 -26.94
C GLN A 114 35.44 11.51 -27.41
N SER A 115 35.94 10.69 -26.48
CA SER A 115 36.54 9.38 -26.79
C SER A 115 35.56 8.35 -27.35
N GLU A 116 34.31 8.33 -26.86
CA GLU A 116 33.25 7.44 -27.35
C GLU A 116 32.79 7.89 -28.74
N VAL A 117 32.59 9.20 -28.93
CA VAL A 117 32.25 9.79 -30.22
C VAL A 117 33.36 9.52 -31.24
N ALA A 118 34.62 9.78 -30.91
CA ALA A 118 35.79 9.51 -31.76
C ALA A 118 35.85 8.03 -32.18
N ARG A 119 35.62 7.10 -31.25
CA ARG A 119 35.56 5.66 -31.56
C ARG A 119 34.43 5.33 -32.53
N ASN A 120 33.26 5.94 -32.37
CA ASN A 120 32.09 5.70 -33.23
C ASN A 120 32.26 6.29 -34.65
N VAL A 121 33.01 7.40 -34.80
CA VAL A 121 33.28 8.03 -36.09
C VAL A 121 34.58 7.59 -36.76
N ALA A 122 35.44 6.83 -36.08
CA ALA A 122 36.64 6.22 -36.63
C ALA A 122 36.43 5.47 -37.97
N PRO A 123 35.37 4.64 -38.16
CA PRO A 123 35.13 4.01 -39.47
C PRO A 123 34.77 4.99 -40.60
N LEU A 124 34.41 6.24 -40.27
CA LEU A 124 34.19 7.32 -41.24
C LEU A 124 35.50 8.08 -41.57
N GLY A 125 36.63 7.71 -40.96
CA GLY A 125 37.93 8.34 -41.19
C GLY A 125 38.11 9.69 -40.49
N LEU A 126 37.27 10.01 -39.51
CA LEU A 126 37.33 11.26 -38.75
C LEU A 126 38.22 11.07 -37.51
N GLU A 127 39.16 11.99 -37.29
CA GLU A 127 40.11 11.98 -36.17
C GLU A 127 39.92 13.18 -35.24
N GLU A 128 40.28 13.01 -33.97
CA GLU A 128 40.16 14.06 -32.95
C GLU A 128 41.25 15.12 -33.11
N SER A 129 40.85 16.41 -33.13
CA SER A 129 41.79 17.52 -33.23
C SER A 129 42.52 17.74 -31.90
N SER A 130 43.73 17.21 -31.77
CA SER A 130 44.58 17.40 -30.57
C SER A 130 45.21 18.79 -30.47
N THR A 131 45.26 19.55 -31.57
CA THR A 131 45.80 20.91 -31.58
C THR A 131 44.68 21.94 -31.56
N PRO A 132 44.78 23.01 -30.74
CA PRO A 132 43.82 24.11 -30.76
C PRO A 132 43.84 24.83 -32.13
N PRO A 133 42.68 25.33 -32.60
CA PRO A 133 42.59 26.02 -33.88
C PRO A 133 43.37 27.34 -33.87
N TYR A 134 44.01 27.66 -34.99
CA TYR A 134 44.72 28.92 -35.15
C TYR A 134 43.73 30.08 -35.26
N GLN A 135 43.90 31.11 -34.42
CA GLN A 135 43.16 32.35 -34.56
C GLN A 135 43.77 33.17 -35.70
N VAL A 136 43.04 33.32 -36.80
CA VAL A 136 43.43 34.21 -37.89
C VAL A 136 43.08 35.63 -37.48
N ILE A 137 44.08 36.42 -37.11
CA ILE A 137 43.93 37.85 -36.85
C ILE A 137 44.15 38.56 -38.19
N VAL A 138 43.09 39.14 -38.76
CA VAL A 138 43.20 39.99 -39.95
C VAL A 138 43.60 41.39 -39.47
N PRO A 139 44.79 41.90 -39.80
CA PRO A 139 45.14 43.28 -39.48
C PRO A 139 44.22 44.22 -40.27
N ALA A 140 43.55 45.13 -39.55
CA ALA A 140 42.88 46.27 -40.16
C ALA A 140 43.95 47.28 -40.54
N ASP A 141 44.41 47.23 -41.79
CA ASP A 141 44.90 48.35 -42.61
C ASP A 141 45.92 47.86 -43.67
N GLU A 142 45.39 47.43 -44.81
CA GLU A 142 46.02 47.66 -46.12
C GLU A 142 44.89 47.88 -47.15
N TYR A 143 44.33 49.08 -47.13
CA TYR A 143 43.71 49.74 -48.28
C TYR A 143 44.17 51.18 -48.34
#